data_AF-A0A1X4HV08-F1
#
_entry.id   AF-A0A1X4HV08-F1
#
_cell.length_a   1.000
_cell.length_b   1.000
_cell.length_c   1.000
_cell.angle_alpha   90.00
_cell.angle_beta   90.00
_cell.angle_gamma   90.00
#
_symmetry.space_group_name_H-M   'P 1'
#
loop_
_entity.id
_entity.type
_entity.pdbx_description
1 polymer ?
#
loop_
_entity_poly.entity_id
_entity_poly.type
_entity_poly.pdbx_seq_one_letter_code
_entity_poly.pdbx_strand_id
1 'polypeptide(L)'
;MSERTVTAGRDTAGTGDTGGTGGTGGADVPVRLAAVFLPAPLPREGRVAFYDPEGGHDGEGLPGPSDASASHTDLTVVRPHGTGVRRRTAPALSL
;
A
#
# COMPACT_ATOMS: atom_id res chain seq x y z
N MET A 1 -32.44 10.37 -10.22
CA MET A 1 -31.36 9.65 -9.53
C MET A 1 -30.08 10.08 -10.22
N SER A 2 -29.36 11.06 -9.65
CA SER A 2 -28.23 11.69 -10.33
C SER A 2 -26.93 10.95 -10.00
N GLU A 3 -26.30 10.37 -11.01
CA GLU A 3 -24.96 9.78 -10.93
C GLU A 3 -23.90 10.89 -10.94
N ARG A 4 -22.99 10.88 -9.96
CA ARG A 4 -21.83 11.78 -9.92
C ARG A 4 -20.58 10.95 -10.19
N THR A 5 -20.05 11.08 -11.40
CA THR A 5 -18.74 10.54 -11.77
C THR A 5 -17.65 11.34 -11.08
N VAL A 6 -16.87 10.67 -10.22
CA VAL A 6 -15.69 11.25 -9.58
C VAL A 6 -14.45 10.78 -10.34
N THR A 7 -13.86 11.69 -11.12
CA THR A 7 -12.54 11.53 -11.74
C THR A 7 -11.51 12.07 -10.77
N ALA A 8 -10.73 11.20 -10.12
CA ALA A 8 -9.64 11.61 -9.25
C ALA A 8 -8.38 11.89 -10.08
N GLY A 9 -8.06 13.17 -10.30
CA GLY A 9 -6.73 13.61 -10.70
C GLY A 9 -5.81 13.62 -9.47
N ARG A 10 -4.58 13.11 -9.58
CA ARG A 10 -3.59 13.23 -8.50
C ARG A 10 -2.79 14.50 -8.71
N ASP A 11 -2.99 15.45 -7.81
CA ASP A 11 -2.15 16.63 -7.67
C ASP A 11 -0.89 16.26 -6.88
N THR A 12 0.28 16.51 -7.47
CA THR A 12 1.58 16.40 -6.81
C THR A 12 1.91 17.69 -6.08
N ALA A 13 2.01 17.69 -4.76
CA ALA A 13 2.81 18.66 -4.01
C ALA A 13 3.02 18.25 -2.54
N GLY A 14 4.25 18.48 -2.05
CA GLY A 14 4.47 18.96 -0.69
C GLY A 14 5.28 18.05 0.22
N THR A 15 6.60 18.24 0.21
CA THR A 15 7.50 17.87 1.32
C THR A 15 7.13 18.69 2.57
N GLY A 16 6.82 18.04 3.68
CA GLY A 16 6.53 18.66 4.97
C GLY A 16 6.94 17.74 6.12
N ASP A 17 7.68 18.33 7.05
CA ASP A 17 8.45 17.74 8.15
C ASP A 17 7.62 17.25 9.36
N THR A 18 8.31 16.46 10.17
CA THR A 18 8.04 15.63 11.36
C THR A 18 7.26 16.27 12.53
N GLY A 19 6.43 15.47 13.22
CA GLY A 19 6.01 15.76 14.61
C GLY A 19 4.85 14.91 15.12
N GLY A 20 5.15 13.86 15.91
CA GLY A 20 4.17 12.85 16.36
C GLY A 20 3.33 13.21 17.60
N THR A 21 2.43 12.29 17.98
CA THR A 21 2.29 11.61 19.30
C THR A 21 0.93 10.92 19.40
N GLY A 22 0.92 9.59 19.61
CA GLY A 22 -0.16 8.88 20.32
C GLY A 22 -1.03 7.91 19.50
N GLY A 23 -0.72 6.60 19.58
CA GLY A 23 -1.66 5.54 19.20
C GLY A 23 -1.04 4.16 18.99
N THR A 24 -1.09 3.31 20.03
CA THR A 24 -1.01 1.82 20.02
C THR A 24 -0.37 1.13 18.79
N GLY A 25 0.91 0.77 18.91
CA GLY A 25 1.53 -0.41 18.26
C GLY A 25 1.36 -0.61 16.74
N GLY A 26 0.89 0.37 16.00
CA GLY A 26 0.87 0.32 14.54
C GLY A 26 2.17 0.90 14.02
N ALA A 27 2.85 0.18 13.12
CA ALA A 27 3.90 0.77 12.31
C ALA A 27 3.42 2.13 11.77
N ASP A 28 4.23 3.18 11.85
CA ASP A 28 3.91 4.44 11.20
C ASP A 28 4.02 4.22 9.68
N VAL A 29 2.88 3.90 9.05
CA VAL A 29 2.80 3.58 7.63
C VAL A 29 2.61 4.87 6.84
N PRO A 30 3.54 5.21 5.92
CA PRO A 30 3.41 6.42 5.12
C PRO A 30 2.11 6.43 4.30
N VAL A 31 1.41 7.57 4.29
CA VAL A 31 0.12 7.76 3.60
C VAL A 31 0.17 7.54 2.08
N ARG A 32 1.37 7.55 1.49
CA ARG A 32 1.58 7.27 0.06
C ARG A 32 1.40 5.80 -0.31
N LEU A 33 1.52 4.89 0.67
CA LEU A 33 1.44 3.46 0.43
C LEU A 33 -0.01 3.04 0.22
N ALA A 34 -0.24 2.28 -0.85
CA ALA A 34 -1.53 1.69 -1.12
C ALA A 34 -1.73 0.46 -0.23
N ALA A 35 -2.91 0.35 0.40
CA ALA A 35 -3.28 -0.77 1.25
C ALA A 35 -4.19 -1.76 0.49
N VAL A 36 -3.93 -3.05 0.64
CA VAL A 36 -4.77 -4.13 0.10
C VAL A 36 -5.08 -5.16 1.17
N PHE A 37 -6.34 -5.59 1.23
CA PHE A 37 -6.75 -6.67 2.12
C PHE A 37 -6.46 -8.03 1.46
N LEU A 38 -5.68 -8.87 2.13
CA LEU A 38 -5.32 -10.20 1.65
C LEU A 38 -6.36 -11.22 2.13
N PRO A 39 -7.00 -11.97 1.22
CA PRO A 39 -7.97 -12.98 1.60
C PRO A 39 -7.30 -14.15 2.33
N ALA A 40 -7.97 -14.65 3.37
CA ALA A 40 -7.62 -15.90 4.07
C ALA A 40 -8.85 -16.84 4.14
N PRO A 41 -8.66 -18.15 4.37
CA PRO A 41 -9.74 -19.07 4.74
C PRO A 41 -10.36 -18.72 6.10
N LEU A 42 -11.62 -19.07 6.34
CA LEU A 42 -12.30 -18.83 7.63
C LEU A 42 -11.89 -19.86 8.70
N PRO A 43 -11.85 -19.49 10.00
CA PRO A 43 -11.95 -18.12 10.53
C PRO A 43 -10.75 -17.26 10.11
N ARG A 44 -11.00 -16.08 9.53
CA ARG A 44 -9.99 -15.32 8.78
C ARG A 44 -9.12 -14.47 9.70
N GLU A 45 -7.84 -14.80 9.76
CA GLU A 45 -6.78 -13.84 10.06
C GLU A 45 -6.58 -12.98 8.81
N GLY A 46 -7.48 -12.01 8.60
CA GLY A 46 -7.38 -11.08 7.49
C GLY A 46 -6.13 -10.23 7.63
N ARG A 47 -5.27 -10.22 6.61
CA ARG A 47 -4.02 -9.45 6.59
C ARG A 47 -4.16 -8.21 5.71
N VAL A 48 -3.36 -7.20 5.99
CA VAL A 48 -3.27 -6.00 5.13
C VAL A 48 -1.85 -5.89 4.61
N ALA A 49 -1.69 -5.71 3.31
CA ALA A 49 -0.41 -5.42 2.70
C ALA A 49 -0.34 -3.98 2.17
N PHE A 50 0.77 -3.31 2.45
CA PHE A 50 1.07 -1.95 2.00
C PHE A 50 2.17 -1.98 0.94
N TYR A 51 1.94 -1.38 -0.21
CA TYR A 51 2.92 -1.28 -1.30
C TYR A 51 2.95 0.12 -1.88
N ASP A 52 4.08 0.51 -2.48
CA ASP A 52 4.19 1.77 -3.22
C ASP A 52 3.83 1.52 -4.70
N PRO A 53 2.73 2.12 -5.24
CA PRO A 53 2.36 1.96 -6.64
C PRO A 53 3.36 2.58 -7.63
N GLU A 54 4.10 3.60 -7.20
CA GLU A 54 5.12 4.28 -7.99
C GLU A 54 6.53 3.75 -7.69
N GLY A 55 6.70 3.01 -6.59
CA GLY A 55 7.98 2.50 -6.11
C GLY A 55 8.65 1.44 -7.00
N GLY A 56 9.93 1.18 -6.72
CA GLY A 56 10.83 0.24 -7.41
C GLY A 56 10.64 -1.23 -7.01
N HIS A 57 11.42 -2.12 -7.62
CA HIS A 57 11.38 -3.58 -7.34
C HIS A 57 12.28 -3.97 -6.15
N ASP A 58 12.98 -3.00 -5.60
CA ASP A 58 13.96 -3.06 -4.53
C ASP A 58 13.36 -2.75 -3.15
N GLY A 59 12.11 -2.28 -3.10
CA GLY A 59 11.41 -1.99 -1.83
C GLY A 59 11.86 -0.70 -1.17
N GLU A 60 12.57 0.17 -1.89
CA GLU A 60 12.97 1.47 -1.38
C GLU A 60 11.75 2.28 -0.94
N GLY A 61 11.80 2.82 0.28
CA GLY A 61 10.71 3.61 0.84
C GLY A 61 9.57 2.82 1.49
N LEU A 62 9.66 1.48 1.58
CA LEU A 62 8.81 0.69 2.47
C LEU A 62 9.36 0.73 3.91
N PRO A 63 8.49 0.87 4.93
CA PRO A 63 8.93 0.74 6.31
C PRO A 63 9.48 -0.67 6.58
N GLY A 64 10.46 -0.73 7.48
CA GLY A 64 10.92 -2.00 8.03
C GLY A 64 9.82 -2.67 8.86
N PRO A 65 9.85 -4.01 9.02
CA PRO A 65 8.93 -4.69 9.91
C PRO A 65 9.14 -4.20 11.35
N SER A 66 8.08 -3.65 11.94
CA SER A 66 8.12 -3.02 13.27
C SER A 66 8.02 -4.03 14.41
N ASP A 67 7.40 -5.19 14.16
CA ASP A 67 7.18 -6.25 15.13
C ASP A 67 7.14 -7.63 14.45
N ALA A 68 6.84 -8.67 15.22
CA ALA A 68 6.78 -10.05 14.75
C ALA A 68 5.58 -10.36 13.82
N SER A 69 4.57 -9.49 13.80
CA SER A 69 3.40 -9.65 12.92
C SER A 69 3.65 -9.02 11.55
N ALA A 70 4.51 -8.01 11.51
CA ALA A 70 4.92 -7.33 10.29
C ALA A 70 5.95 -8.15 9.48
N SER A 71 5.72 -8.32 8.18
CA SER A 71 6.64 -9.05 7.29
C SER A 71 6.67 -8.46 5.88
N HIS A 72 7.85 -8.47 5.24
CA HIS A 72 7.94 -8.13 3.82
C HIS A 72 7.42 -9.29 2.97
N THR A 73 6.68 -8.95 1.91
CA THR A 73 6.09 -9.89 0.97
C THR A 73 6.04 -9.30 -0.43
N ASP A 74 5.75 -10.14 -1.41
CA ASP A 74 5.62 -9.72 -2.82
C ASP A 74 4.15 -9.79 -3.25
N LEU A 75 3.66 -8.70 -3.83
CA LEU A 75 2.36 -8.62 -4.47
C LEU A 75 2.52 -8.69 -6.00
N THR A 76 1.60 -9.39 -6.66
CA THR A 76 1.43 -9.26 -8.11
C THR A 76 0.43 -8.14 -8.38
N VAL A 77 0.95 -7.00 -8.83
CA VAL A 77 0.13 -5.84 -9.20
C VAL A 77 -0.18 -5.91 -10.68
N VAL A 78 -1.47 -5.79 -10.97
CA VAL A 78 -2.01 -5.78 -12.33
C VAL A 78 -2.48 -4.37 -12.63
N ARG A 79 -1.86 -3.72 -13.62
CA ARG A 79 -2.24 -2.37 -14.04
C ARG A 79 -2.57 -2.31 -15.53
N PRO A 80 -3.55 -1.49 -15.94
CA PRO A 80 -3.74 -1.15 -17.34
C PRO A 80 -2.45 -0.59 -17.93
N HIS A 81 -2.14 -0.99 -19.17
CA HIS A 81 -0.98 -0.51 -19.91
C HIS A 81 -1.33 -0.38 -21.40
N GLY A 82 -1.58 0.86 -21.83
CA GLY A 82 -2.09 1.14 -23.17
C GLY A 82 -3.42 0.43 -23.40
N THR A 83 -3.49 -0.37 -24.47
CA THR A 83 -4.68 -1.18 -24.83
C THR A 83 -4.73 -2.54 -24.12
N GLY A 84 -3.79 -2.84 -23.22
CA GLY A 84 -3.68 -4.12 -22.54
C GLY A 84 -3.43 -4.00 -21.04
N VAL A 85 -2.86 -5.06 -20.48
CA VAL A 85 -2.58 -5.17 -19.04
C VAL A 85 -1.14 -5.62 -18.85
N ARG A 86 -0.44 -4.98 -17.91
CA ARG A 86 0.90 -5.39 -17.48
C ARG A 86 0.86 -5.89 -16.05
N ARG A 87 1.54 -7.01 -15.82
CA ARG A 87 1.79 -7.56 -14.49
C ARG A 87 3.17 -7.15 -14.01
N ARG A 88 3.29 -6.90 -12.71
CA ARG A 88 4.55 -6.60 -12.06
C ARG A 88 4.55 -7.16 -10.64
N THR A 89 5.71 -7.65 -10.20
CA THR A 89 5.97 -7.92 -8.78
C THR A 89 6.32 -6.62 -8.06
N ALA A 90 5.62 -6.35 -6.97
CA ALA A 90 5.81 -5.19 -6.12
C ALA A 90 6.09 -5.66 -4.69
N PRO A 91 7.19 -5.20 -4.08
CA PRO A 91 7.45 -5.45 -2.66
C PRO A 91 6.38 -4.75 -1.82
N ALA A 92 6.05 -5.36 -0.68
CA ALA A 92 5.01 -4.88 0.22
C ALA A 92 5.33 -5.23 1.68
N LEU A 93 4.76 -4.47 2.61
CA LEU A 93 4.73 -4.78 4.04
C LEU A 93 3.36 -5.37 4.41
N SER A 94 3.32 -6.63 4.84
CA SER A 94 2.12 -7.27 5.38
C SER A 94 2.09 -7.15 6.90
N LEU A 95 0.90 -6.83 7.43
CA LEU A 95 0.54 -6.91 8.84
C LEU A 95 -0.56 -7.95 9.07
#